data_AF-A0AAD6JW66-F1
#
_entry.id   AF-A0AAD6JW66-F1
#
_cell.length_a   1.000
_cell.length_b   1.000
_cell.length_c   1.000
_cell.angle_alpha   90.00
_cell.angle_beta   90.00
_cell.angle_gamma   90.00
#
_symmetry.space_group_name_H-M   'P 1'
#
loop_
_entity.id
_entity.type
_entity.pdbx_description
1 polymer ?
#
loop_
_entity_poly.entity_id
_entity_poly.type
_entity_poly.pdbx_seq_one_letter_code
_entity_poly.pdbx_strand_id
1 'polypeptide(L)'
;MSYDGFLPFISAQLQYLLNHYPHTIQIEQARSGTRYFPGSLDRFTLLIPYCQDHMKWDVIYNAEFPLAAPDVIFGAEDEDFHPFHVVCGEDGDSRLVKNSLTDWNNKDPTRLLALVIELRDKYRSYQEKRVGEVDDDRLKFEISTIVSREGIEMHMSSGFEKPEEVKFAVPLMDMNINKMVSACPWRHPQKIYLQVIYPVGRKYASAPSAPRVKLMCTPELKALFSIDDVKLPPWLDGMCMAEYLPHLEELLQRLVIEAVTLIDVRRQFIEALAPLLGRPLEADPVFCRKASFLVCSGPFTFMVSQTWGNEENILQKHFYMEQMGA
;
A
#
# COMPACT_ATOMS: atom_id res chain seq x y z
N MET A 1 17.20 3.50 3.85
CA MET A 1 18.39 3.68 2.99
C MET A 1 19.05 4.98 3.41
N SER A 2 20.38 5.05 3.50
CA SER A 2 21.01 6.36 3.64
C SER A 2 20.90 7.07 2.30
N TYR A 3 20.37 8.29 2.30
CA TYR A 3 20.28 9.14 1.10
C TYR A 3 21.65 9.75 0.75
N ASP A 4 22.72 9.03 1.10
CA ASP A 4 24.10 9.47 0.94
C ASP A 4 24.41 9.48 -0.55
N GLY A 5 24.67 10.69 -1.07
CA GLY A 5 25.03 10.91 -2.47
C GLY A 5 24.04 11.76 -3.25
N PHE A 6 22.80 11.94 -2.81
CA PHE A 6 21.90 12.90 -3.46
C PHE A 6 22.31 14.35 -3.17
N LEU A 7 22.12 15.24 -4.15
CA LEU A 7 22.29 16.67 -3.92
C LEU A 7 21.32 17.16 -2.84
N PRO A 8 21.70 18.15 -2.00
CA PRO A 8 20.89 18.56 -0.84
C PRO A 8 19.44 18.92 -1.17
N PHE A 9 19.20 19.59 -2.30
CA PHE A 9 17.85 19.97 -2.72
C PHE A 9 17.00 18.76 -3.16
N ILE A 10 17.61 17.79 -3.86
CA ILE A 10 16.94 16.54 -4.26
C ILE A 10 16.64 15.71 -3.01
N SER A 11 17.60 15.62 -2.09
CA SER A 11 17.43 14.91 -0.82
C SER A 11 16.28 15.50 0.01
N ALA A 12 16.18 16.84 0.10
CA ALA A 12 15.08 17.50 0.79
C ALA A 12 13.71 17.20 0.16
N GLN A 13 13.62 17.24 -1.17
CA GLN A 13 12.39 16.91 -1.90
C GLN A 13 11.99 15.44 -1.77
N LEU A 14 12.96 14.52 -1.85
CA LEU A 14 12.75 13.08 -1.67
C LEU A 14 12.31 12.74 -0.25
N GLN A 15 12.98 13.29 0.76
CA GLN A 15 12.58 13.07 2.16
C GLN A 15 11.18 13.61 2.42
N TYR A 16 10.82 14.74 1.84
CA TYR A 16 9.48 15.29 1.96
C TYR A 16 8.44 14.38 1.31
N LEU A 17 8.69 13.94 0.07
CA LEU A 17 7.85 12.97 -0.65
C LEU A 17 7.62 11.70 0.19
N LEU A 18 8.69 11.06 0.67
CA LEU A 18 8.61 9.78 1.38
C LEU A 18 7.90 9.89 2.74
N ASN A 19 7.95 11.05 3.39
CA ASN A 19 7.31 11.26 4.69
C ASN A 19 5.84 11.69 4.59
N HIS A 20 5.44 12.33 3.49
CA HIS A 20 4.10 12.93 3.36
C HIS A 20 3.22 12.24 2.33
N TYR A 21 3.78 11.39 1.46
CA TYR A 21 2.98 10.65 0.51
C TYR A 21 2.14 9.57 1.24
N PRO A 22 0.84 9.40 0.91
CA PRO A 22 -0.05 8.52 1.67
C PRO A 22 0.30 7.02 1.64
N HIS A 23 1.12 6.59 0.69
CA HIS A 23 1.50 5.19 0.49
C HIS A 23 3.03 5.05 0.54
N THR A 24 3.53 3.84 0.76
CA THR A 24 4.97 3.60 0.81
C THR A 24 5.58 3.63 -0.60
N ILE A 25 6.28 4.71 -0.94
CA ILE A 25 7.10 4.79 -2.16
C ILE A 25 8.47 4.18 -1.88
N GLN A 26 9.01 3.45 -2.86
CA GLN A 26 10.39 2.97 -2.82
C GLN A 26 11.22 3.64 -3.92
N ILE A 27 12.53 3.72 -3.70
CA ILE A 27 13.49 4.27 -4.65
C ILE A 27 14.40 3.15 -5.11
N GLU A 28 14.50 2.95 -6.42
CA GLU A 28 15.43 2.02 -7.07
C GLU A 28 16.43 2.78 -7.97
N GLN A 29 17.53 2.12 -8.33
CA GLN A 29 18.45 2.52 -9.41
C GLN A 29 18.96 3.97 -9.37
N ALA A 30 19.30 4.48 -8.19
CA ALA A 30 19.90 5.81 -8.06
C ALA A 30 21.28 5.87 -8.75
N ARG A 31 21.46 6.84 -9.66
CA ARG A 31 22.67 7.00 -10.47
C ARG A 31 23.03 8.46 -10.69
N SER A 32 24.32 8.72 -10.94
CA SER A 32 24.80 10.02 -11.39
C SER A 32 24.63 10.17 -12.90
N GLY A 33 24.03 11.28 -13.30
CA GLY A 33 23.86 11.70 -14.69
C GLY A 33 25.09 12.37 -15.28
N THR A 34 26.10 12.69 -14.46
CA THR A 34 27.32 13.37 -14.88
C THR A 34 28.55 12.49 -14.69
N ARG A 35 29.43 12.49 -15.68
CA ARG A 35 30.74 11.81 -15.59
C ARG A 35 31.75 12.61 -14.75
N TYR A 36 31.48 13.89 -14.52
CA TYR A 36 32.39 14.80 -13.84
C TYR A 36 32.28 14.71 -12.31
N PHE A 37 31.09 14.38 -11.80
CA PHE A 37 30.81 14.22 -10.38
C PHE A 37 30.10 12.88 -10.12
N PRO A 38 30.83 11.75 -10.06
CA PRO A 38 30.23 10.43 -9.88
C PRO A 38 29.60 10.24 -8.50
N GLY A 39 29.91 11.11 -7.52
CA GLY A 39 29.34 11.08 -6.18
C GLY A 39 28.01 11.82 -6.01
N SER A 40 27.54 12.56 -7.02
CA SER A 40 26.25 13.28 -6.97
C SER A 40 25.17 12.53 -7.74
N LEU A 41 24.21 11.96 -7.01
CA LEU A 41 23.04 11.27 -7.56
C LEU A 41 21.97 12.30 -7.92
N ASP A 42 21.51 12.25 -9.17
CA ASP A 42 20.47 13.13 -9.72
C ASP A 42 19.39 12.37 -10.52
N ARG A 43 19.56 11.07 -10.74
CA ARG A 43 18.60 10.21 -11.44
C ARG A 43 18.23 9.01 -10.58
N PHE A 44 16.95 8.66 -10.55
CA PHE A 44 16.45 7.54 -9.74
C PHE A 44 15.10 7.05 -10.27
N THR A 45 14.76 5.81 -9.96
CA THR A 45 13.46 5.21 -10.28
C THR A 45 12.57 5.26 -9.05
N LEU A 46 11.38 5.84 -9.18
CA LEU A 46 10.33 5.77 -8.18
C LEU A 46 9.45 4.55 -8.42
N LEU A 47 9.29 3.72 -7.39
CA LEU A 47 8.26 2.68 -7.33
C LEU A 47 7.03 3.26 -6.64
N ILE A 48 6.03 3.65 -7.43
CA ILE A 48 4.83 4.32 -6.94
C ILE A 48 3.69 3.30 -6.83
N PRO A 49 3.10 3.11 -5.64
CA PRO A 49 1.97 2.20 -5.47
C PRO A 49 0.74 2.61 -6.29
N TYR A 50 0.23 1.67 -7.08
CA TYR A 50 -1.00 1.82 -7.87
C TYR A 50 -1.65 0.45 -8.10
N CYS A 51 -2.96 0.35 -7.86
CA CYS A 51 -3.73 -0.89 -8.06
C CYS A 51 -3.13 -2.13 -7.33
N GLN A 52 -2.55 -1.93 -6.14
CA GLN A 52 -1.84 -2.93 -5.33
C GLN A 52 -0.57 -3.53 -5.98
N ASP A 53 -0.02 -2.85 -6.98
CA ASP A 53 1.30 -3.12 -7.57
C ASP A 53 2.14 -1.81 -7.55
N HIS A 54 3.29 -1.80 -8.22
CA HIS A 54 4.16 -0.63 -8.32
C HIS A 54 4.38 -0.22 -9.79
N MET A 55 4.11 1.06 -10.06
CA MET A 55 4.54 1.70 -11.31
C MET A 55 5.99 2.14 -11.17
N LYS A 56 6.77 2.02 -12.25
CA LYS A 56 8.17 2.45 -12.29
C LYS A 56 8.29 3.72 -13.11
N TRP A 57 8.60 4.84 -12.46
CA TRP A 57 8.85 6.11 -13.14
C TRP A 57 10.28 6.56 -12.89
N ASP A 58 11.04 6.79 -13.96
CA ASP A 58 12.40 7.32 -13.84
C ASP A 58 12.35 8.85 -13.76
N VAL A 59 12.81 9.40 -12.64
CA VAL A 59 12.90 10.84 -12.42
C VAL A 59 14.34 11.27 -12.67
N ILE A 60 14.50 12.28 -13.52
CA ILE A 60 15.78 12.77 -14.00
C ILE A 60 15.91 14.24 -13.63
N TYR A 61 16.73 14.54 -12.63
CA TYR A 61 17.19 15.90 -12.37
C TYR A 61 18.45 16.18 -13.19
N ASN A 62 18.72 17.47 -13.40
CA ASN A 62 19.98 17.95 -13.95
C ASN A 62 20.78 18.62 -12.83
N ALA A 63 21.85 17.95 -12.37
CA ALA A 63 22.75 18.48 -11.35
C ALA A 63 23.40 19.83 -11.74
N GLU A 64 23.67 20.04 -13.03
CA GLU A 64 24.32 21.26 -13.55
C GLU A 64 23.34 22.43 -13.68
N PHE A 65 22.04 22.13 -13.79
CA PHE A 65 20.97 23.13 -13.87
C PHE A 65 19.89 22.87 -12.82
N PRO A 66 20.14 23.13 -11.52
CA PRO A 66 19.20 22.80 -10.46
C PRO A 66 17.86 23.50 -10.55
N LEU A 67 17.78 24.65 -11.25
CA LEU A 67 16.53 25.41 -11.42
C LEU A 67 15.60 24.78 -12.47
N ALA A 68 16.12 23.89 -13.32
CA ALA A 68 15.29 23.16 -14.27
C ALA A 68 14.38 22.17 -13.53
N ALA A 69 13.15 22.01 -14.03
CA ALA A 69 12.25 20.98 -13.57
C ALA A 69 12.80 19.59 -13.95
N PRO A 70 12.49 18.53 -13.16
CA PRO A 70 12.90 17.19 -13.50
C PRO A 70 12.10 16.67 -14.70
N ASP A 71 12.74 15.81 -15.50
CA ASP A 71 12.07 15.00 -16.50
C ASP A 71 11.59 13.69 -15.87
N VAL A 72 10.46 13.17 -16.36
CA VAL A 72 9.89 11.89 -15.90
C VAL A 72 9.70 10.98 -17.10
N ILE A 73 10.28 9.78 -17.04
CA ILE A 73 10.08 8.73 -18.04
C ILE A 73 9.14 7.68 -17.44
N PHE A 74 8.04 7.41 -18.15
CA PHE A 74 7.06 6.40 -17.78
C PHE A 74 7.49 5.01 -18.26
N GLY A 75 6.89 3.96 -17.69
CA GLY A 75 7.21 2.58 -18.06
C GLY A 75 6.88 2.26 -19.52
N ALA A 76 7.48 1.21 -20.07
CA ALA A 76 7.28 0.80 -21.46
C ALA A 76 5.83 0.40 -21.80
N GLU A 77 4.99 0.09 -20.80
CA GLU A 77 3.56 -0.22 -21.00
C GLU A 77 2.68 1.04 -21.12
N ASP A 78 3.26 2.22 -20.86
CA ASP A 78 2.57 3.51 -20.76
C ASP A 78 3.15 4.56 -21.73
N GLU A 79 3.70 4.13 -22.88
CA GLU A 79 4.24 5.06 -23.90
C GLU A 79 3.19 6.08 -24.39
N ASP A 80 1.91 5.68 -24.41
CA ASP A 80 0.80 6.57 -24.80
C ASP A 80 0.36 7.54 -23.69
N PHE A 81 0.93 7.45 -22.49
CA PHE A 81 0.59 8.34 -21.39
C PHE A 81 1.29 9.70 -21.52
N HIS A 82 0.54 10.68 -22.04
CA HIS A 82 1.02 12.05 -22.26
C HIS A 82 0.29 13.06 -21.35
N PRO A 83 0.66 13.18 -20.05
CA PRO A 83 -0.12 13.92 -19.03
C PRO A 83 -0.24 15.43 -19.27
N PHE A 84 0.67 16.01 -20.06
CA PHE A 84 0.76 17.45 -20.30
C PHE A 84 0.62 17.82 -21.78
N HIS A 85 0.14 16.90 -22.62
CA HIS A 85 -0.05 17.23 -24.02
C HIS A 85 -1.12 18.33 -24.18
N VAL A 86 -0.79 19.35 -24.96
CA VAL A 86 -1.69 20.47 -25.26
C VAL A 86 -2.75 19.94 -26.22
N VAL A 87 -4.03 20.00 -25.83
CA VAL A 87 -5.12 19.82 -26.78
C VAL A 87 -5.13 21.07 -27.65
N CYS A 88 -4.63 20.97 -28.89
CA CYS A 88 -4.91 21.97 -29.90
C CYS A 88 -6.41 21.88 -30.22
N GLY A 89 -7.21 22.74 -29.61
CA GLY A 89 -8.57 22.99 -30.08
C GLY A 89 -8.51 23.56 -31.50
N GLU A 90 -9.56 23.31 -32.29
CA GLU A 90 -9.71 23.84 -33.65
C GLU A 90 -9.73 25.39 -33.69
N ASP A 91 -9.86 26.05 -32.54
CA ASP A 91 -9.53 27.47 -32.36
C ASP A 91 -8.15 27.58 -31.70
N GLY A 92 -7.20 28.21 -32.40
CA GLY A 92 -5.77 28.32 -32.07
C GLY A 92 -5.39 29.09 -30.80
N ASP A 93 -6.09 28.88 -29.68
CA ASP A 93 -5.68 29.33 -28.35
C ASP A 93 -4.94 28.17 -27.65
N SER A 94 -3.66 28.01 -27.97
CA SER A 94 -2.75 27.08 -27.29
C SER A 94 -2.51 27.53 -25.84
N ARG A 95 -3.50 27.33 -24.97
CA ARG A 95 -3.33 27.56 -23.53
C ARG A 95 -2.42 26.48 -22.99
N LEU A 96 -1.17 26.84 -22.71
CA LEU A 96 -0.28 26.04 -21.87
C LEU A 96 -1.03 25.67 -20.60
N VAL A 97 -1.34 24.39 -20.43
CA VAL A 97 -1.99 23.89 -19.22
C VAL A 97 -1.02 24.11 -18.09
N LYS A 98 -1.31 25.09 -17.21
CA LYS A 98 -0.50 25.36 -16.03
C LYS A 98 -0.45 24.08 -15.19
N ASN A 99 0.75 23.56 -15.00
CA ASN A 99 1.01 22.31 -14.28
C ASN A 99 2.11 22.53 -13.23
N SER A 100 2.35 21.53 -12.38
CA SER A 100 3.39 21.55 -11.34
C SER A 100 4.82 21.74 -11.85
N LEU A 101 5.07 21.58 -13.15
CA LEU A 101 6.38 21.81 -13.78
C LEU A 101 6.59 23.28 -14.19
N THR A 102 5.51 24.05 -14.43
CA THR A 102 5.61 25.45 -14.91
C THR A 102 6.14 26.44 -13.87
N ASP A 103 5.92 26.18 -12.57
CA ASP A 103 6.38 27.02 -11.46
C ASP A 103 7.43 26.32 -10.59
N TRP A 104 8.27 25.49 -11.22
CA TRP A 104 9.23 24.65 -10.50
C TRP A 104 10.21 25.47 -9.66
N ASN A 105 10.35 25.08 -8.40
CA ASN A 105 11.27 25.71 -7.44
C ASN A 105 12.04 24.63 -6.67
N ASN A 106 13.33 24.49 -6.96
CA ASN A 106 14.19 23.49 -6.31
C ASN A 106 14.39 23.70 -4.80
N LYS A 107 14.13 24.91 -4.29
CA LYS A 107 14.26 25.23 -2.86
C LYS A 107 13.03 24.81 -2.07
N ASP A 108 11.91 24.58 -2.76
CA ASP A 108 10.68 24.14 -2.13
C ASP A 108 10.65 22.60 -2.08
N PRO A 109 10.72 21.99 -0.88
CA PRO A 109 10.74 20.54 -0.72
C PRO A 109 9.42 19.88 -1.15
N THR A 110 8.33 20.65 -1.30
CA THR A 110 6.99 20.12 -1.61
C THR A 110 6.78 19.85 -3.11
N ARG A 111 7.62 20.39 -4.00
CA ARG A 111 7.38 20.39 -5.45
C ARG A 111 7.35 19.00 -6.06
N LEU A 112 8.27 18.13 -5.65
CA LEU A 112 8.28 16.74 -6.12
C LEU A 112 7.04 15.97 -5.67
N LEU A 113 6.56 16.21 -4.44
CA LEU A 113 5.31 15.61 -3.96
C LEU A 113 4.12 16.07 -4.81
N ALA A 114 4.00 17.38 -5.06
CA ALA A 114 2.93 17.93 -5.88
C ALA A 114 2.94 17.34 -7.30
N LEU A 115 4.12 17.22 -7.92
CA LEU A 115 4.30 16.61 -9.23
C LEU A 115 3.86 15.14 -9.24
N VAL A 116 4.31 14.34 -8.27
CA VAL A 116 3.95 12.91 -8.20
C VAL A 116 2.45 12.72 -7.98
N ILE A 117 1.82 13.55 -7.15
CA ILE A 117 0.36 13.52 -6.94
C ILE A 117 -0.37 13.88 -8.24
N GLU A 118 0.00 14.98 -8.90
CA GLU A 118 -0.64 15.42 -10.14
C GLU A 118 -0.51 14.37 -11.26
N LEU A 119 0.69 13.83 -11.46
CA LEU A 119 0.94 12.79 -12.45
C LEU A 119 0.14 11.53 -12.15
N ARG A 120 0.03 11.13 -10.89
CA ARG A 120 -0.74 9.95 -10.49
C ARG A 120 -2.23 10.14 -10.70
N ASP A 121 -2.77 11.32 -10.42
CA ASP A 121 -4.19 11.61 -10.67
C ASP A 121 -4.49 11.59 -12.17
N LYS A 122 -3.60 12.15 -13.00
CA LYS A 122 -3.69 12.06 -14.47
C LYS A 122 -3.57 10.62 -14.96
N TYR A 123 -2.68 9.83 -14.36
CA TYR A 123 -2.50 8.42 -14.69
C TYR A 123 -3.74 7.58 -14.35
N ARG A 124 -4.39 7.87 -13.21
CA ARG A 124 -5.67 7.26 -12.86
C ARG A 124 -6.72 7.50 -13.95
N SER A 125 -6.91 8.74 -14.38
CA SER A 125 -7.87 9.06 -15.44
C SER A 125 -7.51 8.43 -16.79
N TYR A 126 -6.21 8.33 -17.10
CA TYR A 126 -5.74 7.62 -18.30
C TYR A 126 -6.10 6.14 -18.26
N GLN A 127 -5.85 5.46 -17.13
CA GLN A 127 -6.18 4.05 -16.96
C GLN A 127 -7.69 3.80 -16.95
N GLU A 128 -8.48 4.66 -16.31
CA GLU A 128 -9.95 4.60 -16.35
C GLU A 128 -10.49 4.69 -17.78
N LYS A 129 -9.92 5.61 -18.59
CA LYS A 129 -10.29 5.73 -20.01
C LYS A 129 -9.93 4.46 -20.79
N ARG A 130 -8.71 3.95 -20.65
CA ARG A 130 -8.26 2.71 -21.32
C ARG A 130 -9.15 1.52 -20.97
N VAL A 131 -9.46 1.35 -19.69
CA VAL A 131 -10.35 0.28 -19.22
C VAL A 131 -11.76 0.44 -19.77
N GLY A 132 -12.27 1.67 -19.87
CA GLY A 132 -13.58 1.96 -20.48
C GLY A 132 -13.66 1.70 -22.00
N GLU A 133 -12.52 1.74 -22.70
CA GLU A 133 -12.42 1.44 -24.13
C GLU A 133 -12.34 -0.07 -24.41
N VAL A 134 -12.16 -0.92 -23.39
CA VAL A 134 -12.13 -2.37 -23.54
C VAL A 134 -13.49 -2.90 -23.99
N ASP A 135 -13.50 -3.59 -25.13
CA ASP A 135 -14.71 -4.17 -25.71
C ASP A 135 -15.02 -5.55 -25.09
N ASP A 136 -15.41 -5.54 -23.81
CA ASP A 136 -15.81 -6.74 -23.06
C ASP A 136 -17.09 -6.46 -22.26
N ASP A 137 -18.17 -7.17 -22.58
CA ASP A 137 -19.49 -6.96 -21.97
C ASP A 137 -19.50 -7.27 -20.48
N ARG A 138 -18.67 -8.23 -20.04
CA ARG A 138 -18.57 -8.58 -18.63
C ARG A 138 -17.89 -7.46 -17.86
N LEU A 139 -16.78 -6.92 -18.37
CA LEU A 139 -16.09 -5.78 -17.74
C LEU A 139 -16.97 -4.53 -17.70
N LYS A 140 -17.67 -4.20 -18.80
CA LYS A 140 -18.61 -3.07 -18.85
C LYS A 140 -19.69 -3.20 -17.78
N PHE A 141 -20.24 -4.41 -17.61
CA PHE A 141 -21.22 -4.70 -16.56
C PHE A 141 -20.60 -4.45 -15.17
N GLU A 142 -19.44 -5.03 -14.87
CA GLU A 142 -18.79 -4.90 -13.56
C GLU A 142 -18.53 -3.43 -13.20
N ILE A 143 -17.94 -2.67 -14.13
CA ILE A 143 -17.68 -1.23 -13.96
C ILE A 143 -18.96 -0.48 -13.65
N SER A 144 -20.05 -0.76 -14.39
CA SER A 144 -21.34 -0.10 -14.16
C SER A 144 -21.93 -0.38 -12.78
N THR A 145 -21.64 -1.56 -12.19
CA THR A 145 -22.16 -1.94 -10.87
C THR A 145 -21.36 -1.35 -9.71
N ILE A 146 -20.08 -1.02 -9.91
CA ILE A 146 -19.18 -0.56 -8.85
C ILE A 146 -18.82 0.93 -8.94
N VAL A 147 -19.29 1.64 -9.97
CA VAL A 147 -18.97 3.07 -10.21
C VAL A 147 -19.34 4.00 -9.04
N SER A 148 -20.30 3.61 -8.20
CA SER A 148 -20.72 4.37 -7.02
C SER A 148 -19.73 4.30 -5.85
N ARG A 149 -18.79 3.34 -5.88
CA ARG A 149 -17.81 3.15 -4.81
C ARG A 149 -16.61 4.06 -5.03
N GLU A 150 -16.28 4.84 -4.02
CA GLU A 150 -15.14 5.75 -4.05
C GLU A 150 -13.81 5.01 -3.84
N GLY A 151 -12.75 5.50 -4.48
CA GLY A 151 -11.38 5.03 -4.25
C GLY A 151 -11.03 3.70 -4.93
N ILE A 152 -11.84 3.22 -5.87
CA ILE A 152 -11.46 2.11 -6.76
C ILE A 152 -10.34 2.58 -7.68
N GLU A 153 -9.32 1.74 -7.85
CA GLU A 153 -8.27 1.97 -8.84
C GLU A 153 -8.32 0.88 -9.91
N MET A 154 -8.26 1.30 -11.17
CA MET A 154 -8.31 0.41 -12.32
C MET A 154 -6.98 0.49 -13.06
N HIS A 155 -6.52 -0.66 -13.57
CA HIS A 155 -5.31 -0.75 -14.37
C HIS A 155 -5.47 -1.79 -15.45
N MET A 156 -5.21 -1.39 -16.70
CA MET A 156 -5.08 -2.32 -17.82
C MET A 156 -3.61 -2.65 -18.00
N SER A 157 -3.27 -3.94 -17.89
CA SER A 157 -1.94 -4.44 -18.25
C SER A 157 -1.99 -5.12 -19.61
N SER A 158 -1.13 -4.68 -20.53
CA SER A 158 -0.98 -5.22 -21.88
C SER A 158 0.49 -5.53 -22.12
N GLY A 159 0.85 -6.80 -22.27
CA GLY A 159 2.23 -7.23 -22.49
C GLY A 159 2.40 -7.99 -23.79
N PHE A 160 3.57 -7.89 -24.42
CA PHE A 160 3.85 -8.59 -25.70
C PHE A 160 3.73 -10.13 -25.59
N GLU A 161 3.91 -10.68 -24.38
CA GLU A 161 3.77 -12.13 -24.08
C GLU A 161 2.61 -12.46 -23.12
N LYS A 162 1.98 -11.47 -22.49
CA LYS A 162 0.93 -11.70 -21.48
C LYS A 162 -0.45 -11.39 -22.08
N PRO A 163 -1.48 -12.20 -21.80
CA PRO A 163 -2.84 -11.84 -22.15
C PRO A 163 -3.19 -10.49 -21.52
N GLU A 164 -4.02 -9.70 -22.20
CA GLU A 164 -4.53 -8.46 -21.65
C GLU A 164 -5.36 -8.78 -20.41
N GLU A 165 -5.14 -8.01 -19.34
CA GLU A 165 -5.84 -8.18 -18.08
C GLU A 165 -6.24 -6.81 -17.53
N VAL A 166 -7.44 -6.74 -16.97
CA VAL A 166 -7.92 -5.57 -16.24
C VAL A 166 -7.90 -5.91 -14.76
N LYS A 167 -7.18 -5.10 -13.99
CA LYS A 167 -7.07 -5.19 -12.53
C LYS A 167 -7.90 -4.09 -11.89
N PHE A 168 -8.67 -4.48 -10.87
CA PHE A 168 -9.36 -3.58 -9.97
C PHE A 168 -8.73 -3.71 -8.58
N ALA A 169 -8.46 -2.58 -7.93
CA ALA A 169 -8.18 -2.53 -6.50
C ALA A 169 -9.36 -1.87 -5.79
N VAL A 170 -10.17 -2.69 -5.13
CA VAL A 170 -11.41 -2.26 -4.50
C VAL A 170 -11.17 -2.10 -2.99
N PRO A 171 -11.35 -0.90 -2.42
CA PRO A 171 -11.34 -0.73 -0.97
C PRO A 171 -12.59 -1.40 -0.38
N LEU A 172 -12.38 -2.34 0.55
CA LEU A 172 -13.46 -3.18 1.08
C LEU A 172 -14.18 -2.52 2.25
N MET A 173 -13.45 -2.01 3.23
CA MET A 173 -14.03 -1.58 4.50
C MET A 173 -13.95 -0.08 4.68
N ASP A 174 -15.08 0.56 5.01
CA ASP A 174 -15.12 1.93 5.53
C ASP A 174 -15.03 1.93 7.07
N MET A 175 -14.14 1.09 7.62
CA MET A 175 -13.85 1.08 9.04
C MET A 175 -12.58 1.88 9.30
N ASN A 176 -12.65 2.77 10.29
CA ASN A 176 -11.46 3.46 10.76
C ASN A 176 -10.68 2.58 11.73
N ILE A 177 -9.95 1.58 11.18
CA ILE A 177 -9.17 0.62 11.96
C ILE A 177 -8.17 1.34 12.88
N ASN A 178 -7.63 2.49 12.44
CA ASN A 178 -6.73 3.32 13.23
C ASN A 178 -7.35 3.80 14.55
N LYS A 179 -8.68 4.02 14.59
CA LYS A 179 -9.40 4.40 15.81
C LYS A 179 -9.79 3.20 16.67
N MET A 180 -9.76 1.99 16.13
CA MET A 180 -10.13 0.77 16.85
C MET A 180 -8.99 0.28 17.75
N VAL A 181 -7.74 0.47 17.34
CA VAL A 181 -6.56 0.07 18.12
C VAL A 181 -5.90 1.29 18.74
N SER A 182 -6.02 1.43 20.05
CA SER A 182 -5.39 2.52 20.80
C SER A 182 -3.86 2.41 20.77
N ALA A 183 -3.17 3.55 20.73
CA ALA A 183 -1.71 3.66 20.79
C ALA A 183 -0.93 3.02 19.62
N CYS A 184 -1.59 2.60 18.54
CA CYS A 184 -0.91 2.18 17.32
C CYS A 184 -0.11 3.34 16.69
N PRO A 185 1.18 3.16 16.34
CA PRO A 185 2.02 4.21 15.75
C PRO A 185 1.75 4.42 14.24
N TRP A 186 0.57 4.06 13.75
CA TRP A 186 0.24 4.14 12.33
C TRP A 186 0.11 5.58 11.87
N ARG A 187 0.97 5.98 10.93
CA ARG A 187 0.96 7.33 10.34
C ARG A 187 -0.14 7.50 9.30
N HIS A 188 -0.54 6.41 8.65
CA HIS A 188 -1.49 6.41 7.55
C HIS A 188 -2.73 5.56 7.87
N PRO A 189 -3.90 5.88 7.27
CA PRO A 189 -5.10 5.05 7.37
C PRO A 189 -4.82 3.61 6.91
N GLN A 190 -5.10 2.64 7.79
CA GLN A 190 -4.98 1.23 7.46
C GLN A 190 -6.20 0.79 6.66
N LYS A 191 -5.96 0.06 5.55
CA LYS A 191 -7.00 -0.35 4.61
C LYS A 191 -6.79 -1.79 4.14
N ILE A 192 -7.90 -2.45 3.82
CA ILE A 192 -7.93 -3.75 3.14
C ILE A 192 -8.53 -3.54 1.76
N TYR A 193 -7.86 -4.11 0.76
CA TYR A 193 -8.23 -4.05 -0.65
C TYR A 193 -8.48 -5.46 -1.17
N LEU A 194 -9.50 -5.60 -2.02
CA LEU A 194 -9.64 -6.75 -2.90
C LEU A 194 -9.03 -6.39 -4.25
N GLN A 195 -8.01 -7.12 -4.66
CA GLN A 195 -7.52 -7.09 -6.03
C GLN A 195 -8.31 -8.11 -6.84
N VAL A 196 -9.02 -7.64 -7.87
CA VAL A 196 -9.77 -8.49 -8.80
C VAL A 196 -9.14 -8.37 -10.18
N ILE A 197 -8.74 -9.49 -10.77
CA ILE A 197 -8.07 -9.52 -12.08
C ILE A 197 -8.92 -10.28 -13.07
N TYR A 198 -9.44 -9.55 -14.06
CA TYR A 198 -10.21 -10.10 -15.17
C TYR A 198 -9.28 -10.32 -16.36
N PRO A 199 -9.15 -11.56 -16.86
CA PRO A 199 -8.52 -11.80 -18.15
C PRO A 199 -9.43 -11.26 -19.27
N VAL A 200 -8.89 -10.40 -20.12
CA VAL A 200 -9.61 -9.91 -21.30
C VAL A 200 -9.58 -11.02 -22.35
N GLY A 201 -10.75 -11.62 -22.58
CA GLY A 201 -10.87 -12.72 -23.54
C GLY A 201 -10.65 -12.23 -24.98
N ARG A 202 -9.93 -13.00 -25.80
CA ARG A 202 -10.07 -12.86 -27.26
C ARG A 202 -11.50 -13.24 -27.63
N LYS A 203 -12.12 -12.53 -28.58
CA LYS A 203 -13.54 -12.62 -29.04
C LYS A 203 -14.10 -14.02 -29.39
N TYR A 204 -13.35 -15.10 -29.17
CA TYR A 204 -13.67 -16.49 -29.52
C TYR A 204 -13.48 -17.51 -28.38
N ALA A 205 -13.24 -17.07 -27.13
CA ALA A 205 -13.23 -17.99 -25.99
C ALA A 205 -14.67 -18.38 -25.61
N SER A 206 -14.96 -19.68 -25.56
CA SER A 206 -16.31 -20.23 -25.36
C SER A 206 -16.85 -20.10 -23.93
N ALA A 207 -16.01 -19.69 -22.97
CA ALA A 207 -16.42 -19.40 -21.60
C ALA A 207 -15.62 -18.22 -21.04
N PRO A 208 -16.27 -17.24 -20.36
CA PRO A 208 -15.56 -16.22 -19.61
C PRO A 208 -14.72 -16.90 -18.52
N SER A 209 -13.43 -16.60 -18.48
CA SER A 209 -12.57 -17.12 -17.42
C SER A 209 -12.90 -16.40 -16.12
N ALA A 210 -13.07 -17.14 -15.03
CA ALA A 210 -13.39 -16.58 -13.73
C ALA A 210 -12.31 -15.55 -13.31
N PRO A 211 -12.70 -14.43 -12.68
CA PRO A 211 -11.75 -13.45 -12.20
C PRO A 211 -10.87 -14.06 -11.09
N ARG A 212 -9.60 -13.65 -11.07
CA ARG A 212 -8.70 -14.01 -9.97
C ARG A 212 -8.84 -12.96 -8.88
N VAL A 213 -9.03 -13.40 -7.65
CA VAL A 213 -9.18 -12.53 -6.49
C VAL A 213 -8.02 -12.71 -5.51
N LYS A 214 -7.58 -11.61 -4.91
CA LYS A 214 -6.53 -11.60 -3.90
C LYS A 214 -6.80 -10.50 -2.86
N LEU A 215 -6.65 -10.83 -1.59
CA LEU A 215 -6.66 -9.81 -0.53
C LEU A 215 -5.29 -9.15 -0.44
N MET A 216 -5.31 -7.83 -0.25
CA MET A 216 -4.15 -7.01 0.00
C MET A 216 -4.48 -6.08 1.17
N CYS A 217 -3.49 -5.77 1.99
CA CYS A 217 -3.65 -4.83 3.09
C CYS A 217 -2.41 -3.97 3.26
N THR A 218 -2.58 -2.85 3.95
CA THR A 218 -1.47 -2.01 4.36
C THR A 218 -0.49 -2.81 5.24
N PRO A 219 0.85 -2.66 5.05
CA PRO A 219 1.84 -3.48 5.73
C PRO A 219 1.72 -3.47 7.25
N GLU A 220 1.36 -2.32 7.84
CA GLU A 220 1.24 -2.18 9.28
C GLU A 220 -0.01 -2.87 9.85
N LEU A 221 -1.04 -3.09 9.03
CA LEU A 221 -2.24 -3.85 9.42
C LEU A 221 -1.93 -5.32 9.61
N LYS A 222 -0.95 -5.87 8.88
CA LYS A 222 -0.49 -7.26 9.07
C LYS A 222 -0.03 -7.54 10.49
N ALA A 223 0.45 -6.51 11.19
CA ALA A 223 0.80 -6.62 12.59
C ALA A 223 -0.43 -6.85 13.47
N LEU A 224 -1.63 -6.37 13.12
CA LEU A 224 -2.87 -6.64 13.86
C LEU A 224 -3.54 -7.92 13.40
N PHE A 225 -3.73 -8.04 12.08
CA PHE A 225 -4.60 -9.02 11.44
C PHE A 225 -3.92 -9.56 10.18
N SER A 226 -3.70 -10.88 10.14
CA SER A 226 -3.11 -11.56 8.99
C SER A 226 -4.20 -11.86 7.96
N ILE A 227 -4.12 -11.20 6.81
CA ILE A 227 -5.04 -11.46 5.69
C ILE A 227 -4.72 -12.78 4.98
N ASP A 228 -3.50 -13.31 5.15
CA ASP A 228 -3.02 -14.51 4.46
C ASP A 228 -3.78 -15.77 4.93
N ASP A 229 -4.34 -15.73 6.14
CA ASP A 229 -5.12 -16.82 6.75
C ASP A 229 -6.62 -16.74 6.42
N VAL A 230 -7.06 -15.67 5.74
CA VAL A 230 -8.46 -15.46 5.40
C VAL A 230 -8.83 -16.31 4.20
N LYS A 231 -9.72 -17.29 4.42
CA LYS A 231 -10.31 -18.07 3.34
C LYS A 231 -11.32 -17.22 2.58
N LEU A 232 -10.93 -16.81 1.38
CA LEU A 232 -11.80 -16.07 0.48
C LEU A 232 -13.03 -16.92 0.09
N PRO A 233 -14.24 -16.34 0.12
CA PRO A 233 -15.42 -16.98 -0.45
C PRO A 233 -15.18 -17.34 -1.92
N PRO A 234 -15.68 -18.50 -2.40
CA PRO A 234 -15.51 -18.88 -3.79
C PRO A 234 -16.28 -17.91 -4.70
N TRP A 235 -15.66 -17.54 -5.82
CA TRP A 235 -16.34 -16.80 -6.88
C TRP A 235 -17.18 -17.77 -7.71
N LEU A 236 -18.50 -17.69 -7.61
CA LEU A 236 -19.41 -18.59 -8.34
C LEU A 236 -19.60 -18.14 -9.79
N ASP A 237 -19.94 -19.08 -10.67
CA ASP A 237 -20.21 -18.76 -12.07
C ASP A 237 -21.39 -17.77 -12.19
N GLY A 238 -21.24 -16.77 -13.05
CA GLY A 238 -22.19 -15.65 -13.20
C GLY A 238 -22.16 -14.57 -12.11
N MET A 239 -21.66 -14.86 -10.90
CA MET A 239 -21.63 -13.93 -9.76
C MET A 239 -20.85 -12.65 -10.11
N CYS A 240 -21.38 -11.48 -9.79
CA CYS A 240 -20.71 -10.20 -10.04
C CYS A 240 -19.98 -9.64 -8.82
N MET A 241 -19.13 -8.64 -9.04
CA MET A 241 -18.37 -8.01 -7.97
C MET A 241 -19.28 -7.36 -6.94
N ALA A 242 -20.36 -6.70 -7.37
CA ALA A 242 -21.33 -6.07 -6.48
C ALA A 242 -22.06 -7.07 -5.54
N GLU A 243 -22.22 -8.32 -5.96
CA GLU A 243 -22.76 -9.40 -5.12
C GLU A 243 -21.70 -9.99 -4.17
N TYR A 244 -20.45 -10.06 -4.62
CA TYR A 244 -19.34 -10.66 -3.87
C TYR A 244 -18.88 -9.78 -2.71
N LEU A 245 -18.76 -8.47 -2.94
CA LEU A 245 -18.18 -7.52 -1.98
C LEU A 245 -18.89 -7.50 -0.61
N PRO A 246 -20.22 -7.42 -0.50
CA PRO A 246 -20.89 -7.32 0.80
C PRO A 246 -20.60 -8.52 1.73
N HIS A 247 -20.57 -9.73 1.18
CA HIS A 247 -20.31 -10.96 1.93
C HIS A 247 -18.87 -11.02 2.44
N LEU A 248 -17.93 -10.58 1.61
CA LEU A 248 -16.52 -10.49 1.99
C LEU A 248 -16.30 -9.40 3.05
N GLU A 249 -16.97 -8.26 2.92
CA GLU A 249 -16.88 -7.15 3.86
C GLU A 249 -17.40 -7.53 5.24
N GLU A 250 -18.55 -8.21 5.32
CA GLU A 250 -19.10 -8.72 6.58
C GLU A 250 -18.13 -9.69 7.27
N LEU A 251 -17.56 -10.62 6.51
CA LEU A 251 -16.55 -11.57 7.00
C LEU A 251 -15.33 -10.84 7.56
N LEU A 252 -14.74 -9.92 6.79
CA LEU A 252 -13.54 -9.18 7.21
C LEU A 252 -13.82 -8.27 8.40
N GLN A 253 -14.99 -7.63 8.43
CA GLN A 253 -15.42 -6.80 9.56
C GLN A 253 -15.47 -7.62 10.84
N ARG A 254 -16.09 -8.80 10.81
CA ARG A 254 -16.13 -9.70 11.97
C ARG A 254 -14.71 -10.05 12.44
N LEU A 255 -13.85 -10.48 11.52
CA LEU A 255 -12.49 -10.90 11.85
C LEU A 255 -11.63 -9.76 12.42
N VAL A 256 -11.76 -8.55 11.88
CA VAL A 256 -11.05 -7.37 12.41
C VAL A 256 -11.55 -7.01 13.82
N ILE A 257 -12.86 -7.06 14.06
CA ILE A 257 -13.43 -6.81 15.39
C ILE A 257 -12.94 -7.87 16.38
N GLU A 258 -12.94 -9.15 16.00
CA GLU A 258 -12.38 -10.23 16.82
C GLU A 258 -10.91 -10.00 17.14
N ALA A 259 -10.07 -9.66 16.15
CA ALA A 259 -8.66 -9.36 16.36
C ALA A 259 -8.43 -8.17 17.32
N VAL A 260 -9.26 -7.12 17.22
CA VAL A 260 -9.21 -5.95 18.12
C VAL A 260 -9.64 -6.32 19.54
N THR A 261 -10.75 -7.04 19.70
CA THR A 261 -11.24 -7.47 21.03
C THR A 261 -10.26 -8.39 21.76
N LEU A 262 -9.51 -9.22 21.02
CA LEU A 262 -8.45 -10.05 21.59
C LEU A 262 -7.31 -9.23 22.22
N ILE A 263 -7.09 -7.97 21.81
CA ILE A 263 -6.12 -7.09 22.48
C ILE A 263 -6.55 -6.82 23.92
N ASP A 264 -7.82 -6.49 24.13
CA ASP A 264 -8.35 -6.19 25.47
C ASP A 264 -8.38 -7.44 26.34
N VAL A 265 -8.72 -8.60 25.77
CA VAL A 265 -8.65 -9.89 26.48
C VAL A 265 -7.21 -10.17 26.95
N ARG A 266 -6.21 -9.98 26.08
CA ARG A 266 -4.79 -10.16 26.45
C ARG A 266 -4.36 -9.16 27.52
N ARG A 267 -4.79 -7.90 27.42
CA ARG A 267 -4.50 -6.87 28.43
C ARG A 267 -5.07 -7.25 29.79
N GLN A 268 -6.34 -7.60 29.85
CA GLN A 268 -7.01 -8.03 31.10
C GLN A 268 -6.34 -9.27 31.69
N PHE A 269 -5.91 -10.22 30.85
CA PHE A 269 -5.16 -11.39 31.31
C PHE A 269 -3.82 -11.00 31.97
N ILE A 270 -3.04 -10.13 31.33
CA ILE A 270 -1.77 -9.63 31.87
C ILE A 270 -1.99 -8.90 33.21
N GLU A 271 -3.03 -8.06 33.28
CA GLU A 271 -3.39 -7.34 34.51
C GLU A 271 -3.84 -8.29 35.63
N ALA A 272 -4.57 -9.35 35.31
CA ALA A 272 -5.00 -10.36 36.28
C ALA A 272 -3.84 -11.18 36.85
N LEU A 273 -2.69 -11.24 36.17
CA LEU A 273 -1.47 -11.87 36.70
C LEU A 273 -0.72 -10.99 37.70
N ALA A 274 -0.95 -9.66 37.70
CA ALA A 274 -0.19 -8.74 38.52
C ALA A 274 -0.25 -9.02 40.04
N PRO A 275 -1.39 -9.43 40.63
CA PRO A 275 -1.45 -9.84 42.03
C PRO A 275 -0.65 -11.10 42.36
N LEU A 276 -0.38 -11.97 41.37
CA LEU A 276 0.28 -13.26 41.55
C LEU A 276 1.79 -13.18 41.27
N LEU A 277 2.17 -12.46 40.21
CA LEU A 277 3.55 -12.41 39.70
C LEU A 277 4.22 -11.05 39.89
N GLY A 278 3.49 -10.07 40.44
CA GLY A 278 3.94 -8.68 40.47
C GLY A 278 3.78 -7.99 39.11
N ARG A 279 4.35 -6.79 38.98
CA ARG A 279 4.26 -6.02 37.73
C ARG A 279 5.10 -6.67 36.62
N PRO A 280 4.64 -6.67 35.36
CA PRO A 280 5.46 -7.09 34.23
C PRO A 280 6.75 -6.28 34.13
N LEU A 281 7.87 -6.94 33.86
CA LEU A 281 9.15 -6.32 33.54
C LEU A 281 9.13 -5.72 32.13
N GLU A 282 8.57 -6.46 31.18
CA GLU A 282 8.39 -6.06 29.78
C GLU A 282 7.00 -6.51 29.35
N ALA A 283 6.26 -5.65 28.65
CA ALA A 283 5.01 -6.03 28.02
C ALA A 283 4.86 -5.28 26.69
N ASP A 284 4.28 -5.94 25.69
CA ASP A 284 3.89 -5.32 24.43
C ASP A 284 2.81 -4.26 24.71
N PRO A 285 3.10 -2.96 24.49
CA PRO A 285 2.20 -1.89 24.87
C PRO A 285 1.00 -1.73 23.93
N VAL A 286 1.05 -2.31 22.73
CA VAL A 286 0.03 -2.09 21.69
C VAL A 286 -0.88 -3.31 21.56
N PHE A 287 -0.33 -4.47 21.19
CA PHE A 287 -1.14 -5.66 20.91
C PHE A 287 -1.22 -6.63 22.09
N CYS A 288 -0.45 -6.38 23.16
CA CYS A 288 -0.36 -7.23 24.34
C CYS A 288 0.03 -8.67 24.01
N ARG A 289 0.87 -8.89 22.99
CA ARG A 289 1.27 -10.25 22.55
C ARG A 289 2.44 -10.84 23.28
N LYS A 290 3.11 -10.08 24.14
CA LYS A 290 4.20 -10.57 24.96
C LYS A 290 4.14 -9.90 26.32
N ALA A 291 4.36 -10.68 27.37
CA ALA A 291 4.59 -10.17 28.72
C ALA A 291 5.63 -11.03 29.44
N SER A 292 6.55 -10.39 30.14
CA SER A 292 7.59 -11.04 30.92
C SER A 292 7.51 -10.58 32.37
N PHE A 293 7.59 -11.53 33.30
CA PHE A 293 7.52 -11.32 34.73
C PHE A 293 8.78 -11.84 35.41
N LEU A 294 9.18 -11.20 36.50
CA LEU A 294 10.26 -11.68 37.35
C LEU A 294 9.65 -12.28 38.61
N VAL A 295 9.91 -13.57 38.85
CA VAL A 295 9.30 -14.32 39.96
C VAL A 295 10.39 -14.90 40.84
N CYS A 296 10.23 -14.83 42.16
CA CYS A 296 11.16 -15.40 43.12
C CYS A 296 10.53 -16.62 43.82
N SER A 297 11.28 -17.71 43.90
CA SER A 297 10.93 -18.88 44.72
C SER A 297 12.11 -19.24 45.62
N GLY A 298 12.02 -18.85 46.90
CA GLY A 298 13.12 -18.95 47.84
C GLY A 298 14.32 -18.08 47.40
N PRO A 299 15.54 -18.63 47.30
CA PRO A 299 16.72 -17.89 46.85
C PRO A 299 16.84 -17.80 45.32
N PHE A 300 15.94 -18.44 44.56
CA PHE A 300 16.03 -18.50 43.10
C PHE A 300 15.11 -17.47 42.45
N THR A 301 15.63 -16.79 41.44
CA THR A 301 14.89 -15.85 40.60
C THR A 301 14.73 -16.43 39.20
N PHE A 302 13.49 -16.39 38.71
CA PHE A 302 13.11 -16.89 37.39
C PHE A 302 12.50 -15.75 36.58
N MET A 303 12.83 -15.71 35.30
CA MET A 303 12.07 -14.94 34.33
C MET A 303 11.01 -15.83 33.71
N VAL A 304 9.75 -15.37 33.73
CA VAL A 304 8.62 -16.04 33.09
C VAL A 304 8.15 -15.17 31.94
N SER A 305 8.38 -15.61 30.71
CA SER A 305 7.90 -14.93 29.51
C SER A 305 6.74 -15.69 28.88
N GLN A 306 5.67 -14.97 28.55
CA GLN A 306 4.51 -15.47 27.84
C GLN A 306 4.36 -14.73 26.51
N THR A 307 4.15 -15.48 25.44
CA THR A 307 3.86 -14.95 24.09
C THR A 307 2.50 -15.46 23.61
N TRP A 308 1.76 -14.63 22.88
CA TRP A 308 0.50 -14.98 22.23
C TRP A 308 0.65 -14.84 20.72
N GLY A 309 0.28 -15.90 19.99
CA GLY A 309 0.23 -15.90 18.52
C GLY A 309 -1.00 -15.18 17.96
N ASN A 310 -1.06 -15.07 16.63
CA ASN A 310 -2.20 -14.50 15.89
C ASN A 310 -3.34 -15.50 15.69
N GLU A 311 -3.05 -16.79 15.73
CA GLU A 311 -4.04 -17.84 15.44
C GLU A 311 -4.89 -18.14 16.68
N GLU A 312 -6.20 -18.22 16.47
CA GLU A 312 -7.24 -18.56 17.45
C GLU A 312 -7.05 -19.90 18.19
N ASN A 313 -6.00 -20.68 17.97
CA ASN A 313 -5.93 -22.03 18.51
C ASN A 313 -4.62 -22.51 19.12
N ILE A 314 -3.65 -21.63 19.39
CA ILE A 314 -2.53 -22.06 20.23
C ILE A 314 -2.21 -20.97 21.26
N LEU A 315 -2.84 -21.11 22.44
CA LEU A 315 -2.15 -20.90 23.71
C LEU A 315 -0.94 -21.84 23.73
N GLN A 316 0.07 -21.58 22.90
CA GLN A 316 1.37 -22.21 23.01
C GLN A 316 2.01 -21.50 24.19
N LYS A 317 1.60 -21.97 25.38
CA LYS A 317 2.12 -21.57 26.68
C LYS A 317 3.55 -22.08 26.75
N HIS A 318 4.44 -21.42 26.04
CA HIS A 318 5.86 -21.61 26.25
C HIS A 318 6.27 -20.81 27.46
N PHE A 319 6.11 -21.43 28.64
CA PHE A 319 6.78 -20.98 29.84
C PHE A 319 8.26 -21.32 29.69
N TYR A 320 9.06 -20.34 29.29
CA TYR A 320 10.50 -20.43 29.48
C TYR A 320 10.79 -19.96 30.90
N MET A 321 11.31 -20.86 31.73
CA MET A 321 11.96 -20.49 32.98
C MET A 321 13.46 -20.55 32.76
N GLU A 322 14.09 -19.38 32.73
CA GLU A 322 15.54 -19.26 32.73
C GLU A 322 15.99 -18.90 34.14
N GLN A 323 16.84 -19.73 34.73
CA GLN A 323 17.43 -19.46 36.03
C GLN A 323 18.54 -18.43 35.82
N MET A 324 18.33 -17.21 36.33
CA MET A 324 19.41 -16.21 36.32
C MET A 324 20.42 -16.61 37.40
N GLY A 325 21.68 -16.77 37.00
CA GLY A 325 22.78 -17.20 37.88
C GLY A 325 22.93 -16.29 39.11
N ALA A 326 23.39 -16.89 40.22
CA ALA A 326 23.55 -16.26 41.52
C ALA A 326 24.57 -15.12 41.54
#